data_AF-A0A2E3B0E0-F1
#
_entry.id   AF-A0A2E3B0E0-F1
#
_cell.length_a   1.000
_cell.length_b   1.000
_cell.length_c   1.000
_cell.angle_alpha   90.00
_cell.angle_beta   90.00
_cell.angle_gamma   90.00
#
_symmetry.space_group_name_H-M   'P 1'
#
loop_
_entity.id
_entity.type
_entity.pdbx_description
1 polymer ?
#
loop_
_entity_poly.entity_id
_entity_poly.type
_entity_poly.pdbx_seq_one_letter_code
_entity_poly.pdbx_strand_id
1 'polypeptide(L)'
;FPKIKSYGKNFLCYEYFNGDVFYNIDNTYKFQSLLNLLEKNLWNKVHIDEDKMKTLCKNFYFEKTVMRINNFKKKYKDYKLPLLVNEKNIHSLDEILEKIPWENLFNGKSCFIHGDLNFGNILYNKNDEKFCLIDCRPNFAGIVEFGDLYYDLAKLYAGLSINFQDIRDNNFEYNESNENVKIKFKKWDLRDSLIQILEDFITSKNLDLTKIRILSGITFLNMAPLHASPFDKLLMAFGSKMIDDELFT
;
A
#
# COMPACT_ATOMS: atom_id res chain seq x y z
N PHE A 1 -14.99 11.93 3.93
CA PHE A 1 -15.20 11.89 2.48
C PHE A 1 -15.97 13.11 2.04
N PRO A 2 -15.70 13.68 0.86
CA PRO A 2 -16.52 14.76 0.33
C PRO A 2 -17.90 14.22 -0.04
N LYS A 3 -18.94 15.05 0.09
CA LYS A 3 -20.30 14.65 -0.27
C LYS A 3 -20.40 14.52 -1.79
N ILE A 4 -20.80 13.33 -2.27
CA ILE A 4 -21.05 13.09 -3.69
C ILE A 4 -22.27 13.92 -4.12
N LYS A 5 -22.08 14.81 -5.09
CA LYS A 5 -23.13 15.65 -5.70
C LYS A 5 -23.80 14.94 -6.88
N SER A 6 -23.02 14.24 -7.68
CA SER A 6 -23.51 13.41 -8.79
C SER A 6 -22.49 12.34 -9.12
N TYR A 7 -22.92 11.32 -9.88
CA TYR A 7 -22.05 10.24 -10.34
C TYR A 7 -22.47 9.80 -11.73
N GLY A 8 -21.52 9.29 -12.49
CA GLY A 8 -21.74 8.62 -13.77
C GLY A 8 -21.20 7.19 -13.72
N LYS A 9 -21.16 6.52 -14.88
CA LYS A 9 -20.67 5.14 -14.97
C LYS A 9 -19.22 4.99 -14.47
N ASN A 10 -18.38 5.98 -14.73
CA ASN A 10 -16.93 5.93 -14.47
C ASN A 10 -16.40 7.16 -13.73
N PHE A 11 -17.27 8.00 -13.13
CA PHE A 11 -16.81 9.20 -12.42
C PHE A 11 -17.72 9.55 -11.25
N LEU A 12 -17.14 10.22 -10.25
CA LEU A 12 -17.83 10.84 -9.14
C LEU A 12 -17.61 12.35 -9.23
N CYS A 13 -18.64 13.13 -8.90
CA CYS A 13 -18.55 14.58 -8.76
C CYS A 13 -18.86 14.95 -7.31
N TYR A 14 -18.01 15.78 -6.73
CA TYR A 14 -18.16 16.30 -5.38
C TYR A 14 -17.61 17.72 -5.32
N GLU A 15 -17.89 18.42 -4.23
CA GLU A 15 -17.35 19.77 -4.03
C GLU A 15 -15.82 19.76 -4.00
N TYR A 16 -15.23 20.73 -4.70
CA TYR A 16 -13.80 20.93 -4.66
C TYR A 16 -13.37 21.23 -3.22
N PHE A 17 -12.48 20.39 -2.70
CA PHE A 17 -11.86 20.62 -1.41
C PHE A 17 -10.52 21.34 -1.64
N ASN A 18 -10.41 22.58 -1.17
CA ASN A 18 -9.19 23.37 -1.32
C ASN A 18 -8.11 22.88 -0.35
N GLY A 19 -7.38 21.83 -0.71
CA GLY A 19 -6.28 21.28 0.09
C GLY A 19 -5.23 20.62 -0.79
N ASP A 20 -4.02 20.52 -0.26
CA ASP A 20 -2.90 19.86 -0.94
C ASP A 20 -2.88 18.36 -0.65
N VAL A 21 -2.34 17.56 -1.57
CA VAL A 21 -2.07 16.14 -1.31
C VAL A 21 -1.10 15.98 -0.14
N PHE A 22 -1.30 14.93 0.64
CA PHE A 22 -0.57 14.73 1.90
C PHE A 22 0.92 14.45 1.72
N TYR A 23 1.39 14.18 0.50
CA TYR A 23 2.81 14.17 0.18
C TYR A 23 3.50 15.54 0.36
N ASN A 24 2.77 16.64 0.30
CA ASN A 24 3.30 18.01 0.42
C ASN A 24 3.36 18.53 1.88
N ILE A 25 3.25 17.65 2.87
CA ILE A 25 3.41 18.06 4.27
C ILE A 25 4.85 18.47 4.58
N ASP A 26 4.95 19.43 5.49
CA ASP A 26 6.19 20.05 5.97
C ASP A 26 6.46 19.71 7.46
N ASN A 27 5.55 18.98 8.11
CA ASN A 27 5.60 18.68 9.54
C ASN A 27 4.97 17.32 9.83
N THR A 28 5.69 16.49 10.61
CA THR A 28 5.28 15.15 11.04
C THR A 28 4.09 15.14 12.00
N TYR A 29 3.86 16.22 12.77
CA TYR A 29 2.69 16.35 13.65
C TYR A 29 1.37 16.16 12.90
N LYS A 30 1.30 16.66 11.65
CA LYS A 30 0.12 16.51 10.79
C LYS A 30 -0.21 15.04 10.52
N PHE A 31 0.80 14.17 10.47
CA PHE A 31 0.59 12.74 10.27
C PHE A 31 0.04 12.06 11.52
N GLN A 32 0.47 12.48 12.72
CA GLN A 32 -0.15 12.03 13.97
C GLN A 32 -1.63 12.45 14.05
N SER A 33 -1.93 13.70 13.68
CA SER A 33 -3.32 14.18 13.59
C SER A 33 -4.16 13.39 12.58
N LEU A 34 -3.56 13.04 11.43
CA LEU A 34 -4.22 12.18 10.43
C LEU A 34 -4.52 10.80 11.00
N LEU A 35 -3.56 10.12 11.64
CA LEU A 35 -3.77 8.79 12.22
C LEU A 35 -4.89 8.80 13.28
N ASN A 36 -4.92 9.82 14.14
CA ASN A 36 -6.02 10.01 15.10
C ASN A 36 -7.37 10.19 14.41
N LEU A 37 -7.42 10.94 13.31
CA LEU A 37 -8.64 11.13 12.52
C LEU A 37 -9.08 9.83 11.85
N LEU A 38 -8.17 9.06 11.27
CA LEU A 38 -8.46 7.78 10.62
C LEU A 38 -8.98 6.76 11.62
N GLU A 39 -8.32 6.65 12.79
CA GLU A 39 -8.78 5.78 13.87
C GLU A 39 -10.20 6.13 14.32
N LYS A 40 -10.46 7.42 14.53
CA LYS A 40 -11.74 7.87 15.08
C LYS A 40 -12.88 7.79 14.06
N ASN A 41 -12.61 8.09 12.79
CA ASN A 41 -13.67 8.37 11.81
C ASN A 41 -13.73 7.36 10.65
N LEU A 42 -12.62 6.68 10.32
CA LEU A 42 -12.56 5.75 9.19
C LEU A 42 -12.71 4.30 9.65
N TRP A 43 -11.83 3.84 10.54
CA TRP A 43 -11.68 2.43 10.91
C TRP A 43 -12.70 1.95 11.94
N ASN A 44 -13.98 2.24 11.70
CA ASN A 44 -15.08 1.80 12.54
C ASN A 44 -15.21 0.27 12.45
N LYS A 45 -15.10 -0.41 13.59
CA LYS A 45 -15.15 -1.87 13.69
C LYS A 45 -16.49 -2.41 13.21
N VAL A 46 -16.45 -3.51 12.46
CA VAL A 46 -17.64 -4.27 12.05
C VAL A 46 -17.51 -5.69 12.59
N HIS A 47 -18.53 -6.22 13.25
CA HIS A 47 -18.51 -7.59 13.76
C HIS A 47 -18.84 -8.57 12.64
N ILE A 48 -17.89 -9.44 12.31
CA ILE A 48 -17.98 -10.46 11.27
C ILE A 48 -17.44 -11.78 11.82
N ASP A 49 -18.02 -12.88 11.37
CA ASP A 49 -17.54 -14.23 11.64
C ASP A 49 -16.06 -14.38 11.22
N GLU A 50 -15.24 -15.00 12.07
CA GLU A 50 -13.79 -15.09 11.86
C GLU A 50 -13.43 -15.91 10.61
N ASP A 51 -14.16 -17.00 10.35
CA ASP A 51 -13.90 -17.86 9.19
C ASP A 51 -14.32 -17.16 7.88
N LYS A 52 -15.40 -16.37 7.93
CA LYS A 52 -15.75 -15.47 6.83
C LYS A 52 -14.66 -14.43 6.60
N MET A 53 -14.12 -13.81 7.65
CA MET A 53 -13.04 -12.82 7.51
C MET A 53 -11.77 -13.45 6.91
N LYS A 54 -11.37 -14.63 7.40
CA LYS A 54 -10.23 -15.39 6.86
C LYS A 54 -10.40 -15.70 5.38
N THR A 55 -11.59 -16.14 4.99
CA THR A 55 -11.90 -16.44 3.58
C THR A 55 -11.77 -15.19 2.71
N LEU A 56 -12.29 -14.05 3.16
CA LEU A 56 -12.17 -12.78 2.43
C LEU A 56 -10.71 -12.32 2.31
N CYS A 57 -9.93 -12.41 3.39
CA CYS A 57 -8.50 -12.10 3.36
C CYS A 57 -7.73 -13.04 2.43
N LYS A 58 -8.05 -14.34 2.40
CA LYS A 58 -7.43 -15.29 1.47
C LYS A 58 -7.68 -14.91 0.01
N ASN A 59 -8.93 -14.62 -0.34
CA ASN A 59 -9.29 -14.21 -1.69
C ASN A 59 -8.58 -12.90 -2.07
N PHE A 60 -8.55 -11.94 -1.14
CA PHE A 60 -8.00 -10.61 -1.41
C PHE A 60 -6.47 -10.55 -1.43
N TYR A 61 -5.79 -11.32 -0.57
CA TYR A 61 -4.33 -11.30 -0.45
C TYR A 61 -3.69 -12.39 -1.29
N PHE A 62 -4.06 -13.65 -1.10
CA PHE A 62 -3.38 -14.76 -1.77
C PHE A 62 -3.82 -14.91 -3.22
N GLU A 63 -5.11 -15.14 -3.45
CA GLU A 63 -5.61 -15.47 -4.80
C GLU A 63 -5.40 -14.31 -5.78
N LYS A 64 -5.67 -13.08 -5.32
CA LYS A 64 -5.37 -11.85 -6.07
C LYS A 64 -3.89 -11.75 -6.41
N THR A 65 -2.99 -12.01 -5.47
CA THR A 65 -1.53 -11.90 -5.70
C THR A 65 -1.06 -12.95 -6.71
N VAL A 66 -1.49 -14.20 -6.57
CA VAL A 66 -1.20 -15.25 -7.55
C VAL A 66 -1.69 -14.86 -8.94
N MET A 67 -2.93 -14.36 -9.05
CA MET A 67 -3.48 -13.85 -10.31
C MET A 67 -2.65 -12.70 -10.89
N ARG A 68 -2.24 -11.73 -10.06
CA ARG A 68 -1.46 -10.55 -10.48
C ARG A 68 -0.06 -10.93 -10.96
N ILE A 69 0.60 -11.85 -10.26
CA ILE A 69 1.91 -12.36 -10.66
C ILE A 69 1.80 -13.12 -11.98
N ASN A 70 0.76 -13.94 -12.16
CA ASN A 70 0.52 -14.62 -13.43
C ASN A 70 0.27 -13.63 -14.58
N ASN A 71 -0.44 -12.53 -14.33
CA ASN A 71 -0.61 -11.46 -15.33
C ASN A 71 0.71 -10.76 -15.66
N PHE A 72 1.58 -10.57 -14.67
CA PHE A 72 2.92 -10.02 -14.91
C PHE A 72 3.80 -10.96 -15.73
N LYS A 73 3.82 -12.27 -15.39
CA LYS A 73 4.54 -13.31 -16.16
C LYS A 73 4.01 -13.46 -17.60
N LYS A 74 2.72 -13.19 -17.84
CA LYS A 74 2.17 -13.09 -19.21
C LYS A 74 2.65 -11.85 -19.96
N LYS A 75 2.79 -10.72 -19.27
CA LYS A 75 3.29 -9.47 -19.85
C LYS A 75 4.78 -9.54 -20.20
N TYR A 76 5.58 -10.15 -19.35
CA TYR A 76 7.01 -10.37 -19.53
C TYR A 76 7.30 -11.87 -19.52
N LYS A 77 7.27 -12.47 -20.71
CA LYS A 77 7.59 -13.89 -20.89
C LYS A 77 9.01 -14.14 -20.38
N ASP A 78 9.19 -15.24 -19.64
CA ASP A 78 10.48 -15.66 -19.09
C ASP A 78 11.11 -14.66 -18.09
N TYR A 79 10.31 -13.73 -17.54
CA TYR A 79 10.77 -12.81 -16.51
C TYR A 79 11.29 -13.57 -15.29
N LYS A 80 12.47 -13.17 -14.84
CA LYS A 80 13.05 -13.54 -13.56
C LYS A 80 13.22 -12.30 -12.71
N LEU A 81 13.00 -12.46 -11.41
CA LEU A 81 13.37 -11.43 -10.44
C LEU A 81 14.90 -11.23 -10.48
N PRO A 82 15.42 -10.00 -10.36
CA PRO A 82 16.86 -9.78 -10.24
C PRO A 82 17.44 -10.52 -9.04
N LEU A 83 18.70 -10.94 -9.12
CA LEU A 83 19.44 -11.54 -8.02
C LEU A 83 19.92 -10.49 -7.00
N LEU A 84 20.14 -9.25 -7.45
CA LEU A 84 20.49 -8.14 -6.57
C LEU A 84 19.58 -6.93 -6.79
N VAL A 85 19.07 -6.39 -5.68
CA VAL A 85 18.33 -5.12 -5.67
C VAL A 85 18.99 -4.18 -4.66
N ASN A 86 19.51 -3.05 -5.14
CA ASN A 86 20.29 -2.11 -4.33
C ASN A 86 21.45 -2.78 -3.58
N GLU A 87 22.24 -3.58 -4.30
CA GLU A 87 23.46 -4.24 -3.81
C GLU A 87 23.22 -5.32 -2.72
N LYS A 88 21.95 -5.66 -2.46
CA LYS A 88 21.57 -6.78 -1.59
C LYS A 88 21.04 -7.95 -2.42
N ASN A 89 21.49 -9.15 -2.08
CA ASN A 89 20.92 -10.38 -2.63
C ASN A 89 19.45 -10.48 -2.23
N ILE A 90 18.65 -11.09 -3.10
CA ILE A 90 17.24 -11.37 -2.88
C ILE A 90 16.96 -12.79 -3.34
N HIS A 91 16.08 -13.51 -2.63
CA HIS A 91 15.66 -14.85 -3.05
C HIS A 91 14.80 -14.79 -4.32
N SER A 92 14.61 -15.93 -4.98
CA SER A 92 13.71 -16.00 -6.12
C SER A 92 12.27 -15.65 -5.71
N LEU A 93 11.48 -15.17 -6.67
CA LEU A 93 10.09 -14.82 -6.40
C LEU A 93 9.29 -16.01 -5.82
N ASP A 94 9.56 -17.23 -6.30
CA ASP A 94 8.84 -18.41 -5.84
C ASP A 94 9.23 -18.77 -4.38
N GLU A 95 10.52 -18.70 -4.02
CA GLU A 95 10.99 -18.88 -2.63
C GLU A 95 10.36 -17.84 -1.67
N ILE A 96 10.28 -16.57 -2.11
CA ILE A 96 9.65 -15.50 -1.31
C ILE A 96 8.16 -15.81 -1.09
N LEU A 97 7.44 -16.19 -2.14
CA LEU A 97 6.00 -16.48 -2.05
C LEU A 97 5.69 -17.70 -1.17
N GLU A 98 6.53 -18.72 -1.22
CA GLU A 98 6.44 -19.92 -0.38
C GLU A 98 6.69 -19.60 1.10
N LYS A 99 7.55 -18.63 1.39
CA LYS A 99 7.90 -18.24 2.76
C LYS A 99 6.86 -17.35 3.43
N ILE A 100 5.98 -16.69 2.67
CA ILE A 100 4.94 -15.81 3.23
C ILE A 100 4.03 -16.61 4.19
N PRO A 101 3.82 -16.16 5.44
CA PRO A 101 2.97 -16.83 6.42
C PRO A 101 1.48 -16.53 6.14
N TRP A 102 0.95 -17.08 5.05
CA TRP A 102 -0.40 -16.80 4.54
C TRP A 102 -1.51 -16.94 5.58
N GLU A 103 -1.47 -17.98 6.41
CA GLU A 103 -2.45 -18.21 7.49
C GLU A 103 -2.47 -17.05 8.51
N ASN A 104 -1.32 -16.45 8.83
CA ASN A 104 -1.27 -15.25 9.67
C ASN A 104 -1.89 -14.04 8.93
N LEU A 105 -1.59 -13.89 7.64
CA LEU A 105 -2.15 -12.79 6.84
C LEU A 105 -3.67 -12.89 6.71
N PHE A 106 -4.24 -14.09 6.75
CA PHE A 106 -5.69 -14.30 6.69
C PHE A 106 -6.42 -13.89 7.97
N ASN A 107 -5.73 -13.76 9.10
CA ASN A 107 -6.32 -13.27 10.36
C ASN A 107 -6.50 -11.74 10.34
N GLY A 108 -7.46 -11.25 9.56
CA GLY A 108 -7.76 -9.83 9.39
C GLY A 108 -8.53 -9.21 10.58
N LYS A 109 -8.58 -7.88 10.62
CA LYS A 109 -9.40 -7.11 11.57
C LYS A 109 -10.47 -6.35 10.80
N SER A 110 -11.73 -6.76 10.97
CA SER A 110 -12.88 -6.20 10.25
C SER A 110 -13.23 -4.79 10.70
N CYS A 111 -13.11 -3.83 9.78
CA CYS A 111 -13.58 -2.46 9.94
C CYS A 111 -13.98 -1.87 8.58
N PHE A 112 -14.65 -0.72 8.57
CA PHE A 112 -14.72 0.05 7.34
C PHE A 112 -13.32 0.51 6.91
N ILE A 113 -13.02 0.38 5.62
CA ILE A 113 -11.73 0.73 5.04
C ILE A 113 -11.89 1.72 3.90
N HIS A 114 -10.84 2.48 3.60
CA HIS A 114 -10.74 3.25 2.38
C HIS A 114 -10.44 2.37 1.16
N GLY A 115 -9.58 1.35 1.33
CA GLY A 115 -9.16 0.40 0.29
C GLY A 115 -8.18 0.94 -0.76
N ASP A 116 -7.84 2.23 -0.68
CA ASP A 116 -6.74 2.84 -1.44
C ASP A 116 -6.12 4.03 -0.69
N LEU A 117 -5.88 3.81 0.61
CA LEU A 117 -5.42 4.83 1.56
C LEU A 117 -3.94 5.19 1.35
N ASN A 118 -3.63 5.87 0.24
CA ASN A 118 -2.30 6.42 -0.03
C ASN A 118 -2.31 7.95 0.15
N PHE A 119 -1.14 8.56 0.34
CA PHE A 119 -1.03 10.00 0.63
C PHE A 119 -1.50 10.91 -0.52
N GLY A 120 -1.58 10.39 -1.75
CA GLY A 120 -2.17 11.11 -2.89
C GLY A 120 -3.71 11.21 -2.80
N ASN A 121 -4.34 10.32 -2.05
CA ASN A 121 -5.79 10.27 -1.83
C ASN A 121 -6.22 10.96 -0.52
N ILE A 122 -5.28 11.63 0.15
CA ILE A 122 -5.48 12.36 1.39
C ILE A 122 -5.16 13.82 1.10
N LEU A 123 -6.15 14.69 1.22
CA LEU A 123 -5.98 16.13 1.08
C LEU A 123 -5.94 16.78 2.45
N TYR A 124 -5.09 17.79 2.61
CA TYR A 124 -4.98 18.61 3.81
C TYR A 124 -5.08 20.09 3.47
N ASN A 125 -6.04 20.78 4.09
CA ASN A 125 -6.14 22.23 4.03
C ASN A 125 -5.42 22.84 5.24
N LYS A 126 -4.35 23.60 4.98
CA LYS A 126 -3.53 24.22 6.03
C LYS A 126 -4.24 25.35 6.77
N ASN A 127 -5.17 26.05 6.15
CA ASN A 127 -5.89 27.18 6.74
C ASN A 127 -6.98 26.71 7.71
N ASP A 128 -7.68 25.64 7.35
CA ASP A 128 -8.81 25.11 8.12
C ASP A 128 -8.43 23.93 9.03
N GLU A 129 -7.18 23.44 8.95
CA GLU A 129 -6.67 22.22 9.60
C GLU A 129 -7.56 20.99 9.37
N LYS A 130 -8.09 20.85 8.15
CA LYS A 130 -9.03 19.79 7.78
C LYS A 130 -8.42 18.79 6.82
N PHE A 131 -8.80 17.53 7.03
CA PHE A 131 -8.50 16.42 6.14
C PHE A 131 -9.71 16.08 5.26
N CYS A 132 -9.43 15.70 4.02
CA CYS A 132 -10.42 15.15 3.11
C CYS A 132 -9.85 13.90 2.42
N LEU A 133 -10.53 12.77 2.59
CA LEU A 133 -10.21 11.52 1.90
C LEU A 133 -10.99 11.43 0.59
N ILE A 134 -10.32 11.15 -0.51
CA ILE A 134 -10.87 11.07 -1.87
C ILE A 134 -10.52 9.73 -2.54
N ASP A 135 -11.16 9.39 -3.66
CA ASP A 135 -10.93 8.12 -4.39
C ASP A 135 -11.03 6.88 -3.48
N CYS A 136 -12.08 6.82 -2.66
CA CYS A 136 -12.38 5.68 -1.81
C CYS A 136 -12.74 4.46 -2.67
N ARG A 137 -12.07 3.33 -2.43
CA ARG A 137 -12.25 2.06 -3.14
C ARG A 137 -12.48 0.94 -2.13
N PRO A 138 -13.62 0.94 -1.42
CA PRO A 138 -13.83 0.10 -0.25
C PRO A 138 -14.01 -1.39 -0.58
N ASN A 139 -13.99 -1.77 -1.87
CA ASN A 139 -14.18 -3.15 -2.28
C ASN A 139 -13.05 -4.05 -1.79
N PHE A 140 -13.36 -4.89 -0.80
CA PHE A 140 -12.52 -5.92 -0.23
C PHE A 140 -13.12 -7.29 -0.56
N ALA A 141 -12.61 -7.94 -1.61
CA ALA A 141 -13.10 -9.24 -2.10
C ALA A 141 -14.62 -9.28 -2.38
N GLY A 142 -15.16 -8.20 -2.95
CA GLY A 142 -16.57 -8.07 -3.28
C GLY A 142 -17.44 -7.41 -2.20
N ILE A 143 -16.88 -7.17 -1.01
CA ILE A 143 -17.56 -6.50 0.10
C ILE A 143 -17.21 -5.01 0.10
N VAL A 144 -18.16 -4.11 0.35
CA VAL A 144 -17.92 -2.65 0.38
C VAL A 144 -18.19 -2.01 1.73
N GLU A 145 -18.84 -2.74 2.63
CA GLU A 145 -19.22 -2.30 3.98
C GLU A 145 -18.07 -2.42 4.98
N PHE A 146 -17.13 -3.33 4.73
CA PHE A 146 -15.95 -3.56 5.55
C PHE A 146 -14.84 -4.21 4.73
N GLY A 147 -13.63 -4.14 5.27
CA GLY A 147 -12.48 -4.90 4.83
C GLY A 147 -11.56 -5.16 6.00
N ASP A 148 -10.25 -5.25 5.73
CA ASP A 148 -9.24 -5.50 6.75
C ASP A 148 -8.46 -4.22 7.08
N LEU A 149 -8.43 -3.83 8.36
CA LEU A 149 -7.62 -2.70 8.86
C LEU A 149 -6.15 -2.81 8.42
N TYR A 150 -5.60 -4.02 8.42
CA TYR A 150 -4.22 -4.25 8.01
C TYR A 150 -3.96 -3.81 6.56
N TYR A 151 -4.98 -3.85 5.69
CA TYR A 151 -4.84 -3.42 4.31
C TYR A 151 -4.69 -1.90 4.16
N ASP A 152 -5.51 -1.12 4.87
CA ASP A 152 -5.40 0.35 4.87
C ASP A 152 -4.07 0.81 5.47
N LEU A 153 -3.61 0.16 6.55
CA LEU A 153 -2.30 0.44 7.13
C LEU A 153 -1.15 0.07 6.19
N ALA A 154 -1.24 -1.07 5.50
CA ALA A 154 -0.27 -1.46 4.48
C ALA A 154 -0.24 -0.48 3.30
N LYS A 155 -1.39 0.09 2.91
CA LYS A 155 -1.46 1.15 1.88
C LYS A 155 -0.76 2.43 2.31
N LEU A 156 -0.92 2.85 3.56
CA LEU A 156 -0.18 3.98 4.12
C LEU A 156 1.33 3.71 4.14
N TYR A 157 1.73 2.52 4.63
CA TYR A 157 3.13 2.12 4.70
C TYR A 157 3.77 2.01 3.30
N ALA A 158 3.04 1.48 2.31
CA ALA A 158 3.47 1.47 0.91
C ALA A 158 3.63 2.90 0.36
N GLY A 159 2.73 3.82 0.70
CA GLY A 159 2.81 5.24 0.32
C GLY A 159 3.96 6.01 0.98
N LEU A 160 4.42 5.57 2.17
CA LEU A 160 5.65 6.06 2.80
C LEU A 160 6.90 5.43 2.18
N SER A 161 6.78 4.17 1.74
CA SER A 161 7.88 3.44 1.11
C SER A 161 8.20 3.97 -0.29
N ILE A 162 7.17 4.31 -1.07
CA ILE A 162 7.27 4.96 -2.38
C ILE A 162 6.39 6.21 -2.39
N ASN A 163 6.99 7.38 -2.63
CA ASN A 163 6.24 8.59 -2.89
C ASN A 163 5.62 8.53 -4.29
N PHE A 164 4.32 8.20 -4.38
CA PHE A 164 3.65 8.07 -5.68
C PHE A 164 3.48 9.40 -6.43
N GLN A 165 3.62 10.56 -5.77
CA GLN A 165 3.70 11.84 -6.48
C GLN A 165 5.04 11.94 -7.23
N ASP A 166 6.15 11.61 -6.57
CA ASP A 166 7.45 11.58 -7.22
C ASP A 166 7.50 10.56 -8.38
N ILE A 167 6.81 9.42 -8.26
CA ILE A 167 6.67 8.49 -9.39
C ILE A 167 5.93 9.12 -10.57
N ARG A 168 4.81 9.81 -10.35
CA ARG A 168 4.05 10.48 -11.42
C ARG A 168 4.87 11.58 -12.10
N ASP A 169 5.71 12.25 -11.32
CA ASP A 169 6.59 13.32 -11.79
C ASP A 169 7.91 12.77 -12.40
N ASN A 170 8.04 11.43 -12.54
CA ASN A 170 9.26 10.74 -13.01
C ASN A 170 10.53 11.02 -12.18
N ASN A 171 10.37 11.34 -10.90
CA ASN A 171 11.47 11.58 -9.95
C ASN A 171 11.97 10.27 -9.31
N PHE A 172 12.30 9.28 -10.14
CA PHE A 172 12.90 8.01 -9.72
C PHE A 172 13.88 7.48 -10.77
N GLU A 173 14.84 6.67 -10.33
CA GLU A 173 15.76 5.95 -11.23
C GLU A 173 15.52 4.44 -11.09
N TYR A 174 15.44 3.77 -12.24
CA TYR A 174 15.44 2.32 -12.33
C TYR A 174 16.47 1.90 -13.38
N ASN A 175 17.57 1.30 -12.92
CA ASN A 175 18.65 0.84 -13.79
C ASN A 175 18.79 -0.68 -13.64
N GLU A 176 18.45 -1.40 -14.70
CA GLU A 176 18.56 -2.86 -14.80
C GLU A 176 19.75 -3.22 -15.69
N SER A 177 20.67 -4.04 -15.19
CA SER A 177 21.82 -4.54 -15.93
C SER A 177 22.10 -5.97 -15.52
N ASN A 178 22.03 -6.90 -16.48
CA ASN A 178 22.07 -8.35 -16.22
C ASN A 178 20.98 -8.73 -15.19
N GLU A 179 21.37 -9.36 -14.08
CA GLU A 179 20.47 -9.77 -12.99
C GLU A 179 20.51 -8.78 -11.81
N ASN A 180 21.01 -7.56 -12.03
CA ASN A 180 21.17 -6.53 -11.01
C ASN A 180 20.28 -5.34 -11.29
N VAL A 181 19.58 -4.87 -10.26
CA VAL A 181 18.73 -3.69 -10.33
C VAL A 181 19.18 -2.66 -9.29
N LYS A 182 19.35 -1.42 -9.72
CA LYS A 182 19.51 -0.25 -8.85
C LYS A 182 18.27 0.62 -8.94
N ILE A 183 17.62 0.82 -7.80
CA ILE A 183 16.42 1.63 -7.62
C ILE A 183 16.79 2.82 -6.73
N LYS A 184 16.56 4.04 -7.23
CA LYS A 184 16.69 5.24 -6.40
C LYS A 184 15.40 6.03 -6.44
N PHE A 185 14.96 6.45 -5.27
CA PHE A 185 13.88 7.41 -5.11
C PHE A 185 14.48 8.77 -4.76
N LYS A 186 13.79 9.84 -5.15
CA LYS A 186 14.09 11.18 -4.65
C LYS A 186 14.08 11.19 -3.12
N LYS A 187 15.03 11.90 -2.54
CA LYS A 187 15.12 12.07 -1.09
C LYS A 187 13.86 12.76 -0.57
N TRP A 188 13.26 12.17 0.47
CA TRP A 188 12.14 12.73 1.20
C TRP A 188 12.51 12.82 2.67
N ASP A 189 12.92 14.01 3.11
CA ASP A 189 13.56 14.21 4.42
C ASP A 189 12.70 13.78 5.61
N LEU A 190 11.37 13.85 5.50
CA LEU A 190 10.45 13.46 6.57
C LEU A 190 10.16 11.96 6.60
N ARG A 191 10.52 11.20 5.55
CA ARG A 191 10.07 9.82 5.33
C ARG A 191 10.33 8.93 6.53
N ASP A 192 11.56 8.90 7.04
CA ASP A 192 11.94 7.97 8.10
C ASP A 192 11.24 8.31 9.42
N SER A 193 11.05 9.60 9.71
CA SER A 193 10.25 10.04 10.85
C SER A 193 8.77 9.66 10.71
N LEU A 194 8.21 9.75 9.51
CA LEU A 194 6.83 9.34 9.25
C LEU A 194 6.65 7.81 9.37
N ILE A 195 7.62 7.03 8.89
CA ILE A 195 7.62 5.57 9.09
C ILE A 195 7.63 5.25 10.57
N GLN A 196 8.54 5.86 11.35
CA GLN A 196 8.59 5.64 12.79
C GLN A 196 7.25 5.94 13.47
N ILE A 197 6.61 7.07 13.12
CA ILE A 197 5.29 7.43 13.67
C ILE A 197 4.22 6.39 13.33
N LEU A 198 4.22 5.85 12.10
CA LEU A 198 3.27 4.80 11.72
C LEU A 198 3.53 3.51 12.49
N GLU A 199 4.79 3.11 12.64
CA GLU A 199 5.19 1.89 13.37
C GLU A 199 4.87 1.98 14.87
N ASP A 200 5.12 3.13 15.48
CA ASP A 200 4.75 3.42 16.87
C ASP A 200 3.23 3.36 17.06
N PHE A 201 2.47 3.95 16.13
CA PHE A 201 1.01 3.87 16.13
C PHE A 201 0.53 2.42 16.04
N ILE A 202 1.03 1.64 15.08
CA ILE A 202 0.70 0.22 14.90
C ILE A 202 0.96 -0.58 16.18
N THR A 203 2.16 -0.41 16.75
CA THR A 203 2.59 -1.11 17.97
C THR A 203 1.71 -0.74 19.16
N SER A 204 1.39 0.56 19.33
CA SER A 204 0.50 1.05 20.39
C SER A 204 -0.92 0.45 20.34
N LYS A 205 -1.37 0.00 19.16
CA LYS A 205 -2.66 -0.65 18.94
C LYS A 205 -2.59 -2.18 19.04
N ASN A 206 -1.44 -2.72 19.43
CA ASN A 206 -1.19 -4.16 19.49
C ASN A 206 -1.51 -4.84 18.14
N LEU A 207 -1.04 -4.22 17.06
CA LEU A 207 -1.14 -4.74 15.70
C LEU A 207 0.20 -5.33 15.27
N ASP A 208 0.10 -6.37 14.44
CA ASP A 208 1.26 -7.07 13.87
C ASP A 208 1.92 -6.21 12.78
N LEU A 209 3.08 -5.64 13.09
CA LEU A 209 3.84 -4.79 12.17
C LEU A 209 4.45 -5.59 11.01
N THR A 210 4.96 -6.80 11.29
CA THR A 210 5.51 -7.70 10.26
C THR A 210 4.46 -8.01 9.20
N LYS A 211 3.22 -8.31 9.61
CA LYS A 211 2.07 -8.47 8.72
C LYS A 211 1.85 -7.26 7.82
N ILE A 212 1.93 -6.04 8.36
CA ILE A 212 1.73 -4.79 7.59
C ILE A 212 2.85 -4.59 6.57
N ARG A 213 4.11 -4.84 6.94
CA ARG A 213 5.26 -4.72 6.03
C ARG A 213 5.15 -5.72 4.87
N ILE A 214 4.81 -6.98 5.15
CA ILE A 214 4.58 -7.99 4.11
C ILE A 214 3.43 -7.58 3.18
N LEU A 215 2.29 -7.15 3.74
CA LEU A 215 1.13 -6.69 2.94
C LEU A 215 1.44 -5.45 2.09
N SER A 216 2.37 -4.60 2.54
CA SER A 216 2.84 -3.45 1.78
C SER A 216 3.65 -3.89 0.55
N GLY A 217 4.55 -4.86 0.72
CA GLY A 217 5.25 -5.50 -0.39
C GLY A 217 4.30 -6.18 -1.38
N ILE A 218 3.32 -6.95 -0.87
CA ILE A 218 2.24 -7.57 -1.66
C ILE A 218 1.45 -6.51 -2.44
N THR A 219 1.24 -5.31 -1.87
CA THR A 219 0.56 -4.22 -2.57
C THR A 219 1.34 -3.80 -3.83
N PHE A 220 2.67 -3.72 -3.77
CA PHE A 220 3.49 -3.43 -4.94
C PHE A 220 3.44 -4.56 -5.98
N LEU A 221 3.54 -5.82 -5.57
CA LEU A 221 3.40 -6.98 -6.49
C LEU A 221 2.05 -6.94 -7.22
N ASN A 222 0.98 -6.60 -6.51
CA ASN A 222 -0.36 -6.49 -7.08
C ASN A 222 -0.52 -5.31 -8.04
N MET A 223 0.23 -4.22 -7.84
CA MET A 223 0.24 -3.06 -8.71
C MET A 223 1.08 -3.29 -9.98
N ALA A 224 2.19 -4.03 -9.89
CA ALA A 224 3.12 -4.24 -11.00
C ALA A 224 2.45 -4.54 -12.37
N PRO A 225 1.55 -5.55 -12.52
CA PRO A 225 0.97 -5.85 -13.84
C PRO A 225 0.02 -4.77 -14.39
N LEU A 226 -0.33 -3.74 -13.61
CA LEU A 226 -1.20 -2.63 -14.02
C LEU A 226 -0.46 -1.44 -14.61
N HIS A 227 0.86 -1.39 -14.44
CA HIS A 227 1.68 -0.25 -14.88
C HIS A 227 2.55 -0.63 -16.07
N ALA A 228 3.20 0.36 -16.68
CA ALA A 228 4.16 0.17 -17.76
C ALA A 228 5.61 0.21 -17.23
N SER A 229 6.54 -0.29 -18.05
CA SER A 229 7.98 -0.17 -17.80
C SER A 229 8.42 1.30 -17.79
N PRO A 230 9.37 1.69 -16.93
CA PRO A 230 10.10 0.86 -15.96
C PRO A 230 9.42 0.69 -14.60
N PHE A 231 8.29 1.36 -14.36
CA PHE A 231 7.67 1.39 -13.03
C PHE A 231 7.09 0.04 -12.59
N ASP A 232 6.53 -0.74 -13.51
CA ASP A 232 6.03 -2.09 -13.20
C ASP A 232 7.13 -3.05 -12.72
N LYS A 233 8.30 -3.06 -13.37
CA LYS A 233 9.47 -3.84 -12.97
C LYS A 233 10.07 -3.33 -11.66
N LEU A 234 10.08 -2.01 -11.45
CA LEU A 234 10.44 -1.40 -10.16
C LEU A 234 9.54 -1.94 -9.05
N LEU A 235 8.23 -1.93 -9.25
CA LEU A 235 7.27 -2.44 -8.27
C LEU A 235 7.48 -3.93 -7.97
N MET A 236 7.74 -4.75 -9.00
CA MET A 236 8.03 -6.17 -8.82
C MET A 236 9.31 -6.38 -7.99
N ALA A 237 10.42 -5.75 -8.38
CA ALA A 237 11.71 -5.89 -7.70
C ALA A 237 11.69 -5.33 -6.27
N PHE A 238 11.16 -4.11 -6.08
CA PHE A 238 11.10 -3.46 -4.77
C PHE A 238 10.10 -4.15 -3.83
N GLY A 239 8.94 -4.54 -4.35
CA GLY A 239 7.92 -5.26 -3.58
C GLY A 239 8.43 -6.62 -3.09
N SER A 240 9.07 -7.39 -3.97
CA SER A 240 9.70 -8.65 -3.57
C SER A 240 10.80 -8.42 -2.54
N LYS A 241 11.66 -7.40 -2.75
CA LYS A 241 12.73 -7.07 -1.80
C LYS A 241 12.19 -6.76 -0.41
N MET A 242 11.12 -5.98 -0.33
CA MET A 242 10.51 -5.60 0.92
C MET A 242 9.96 -6.81 1.70
N ILE A 243 9.43 -7.82 1.00
CA ILE A 243 8.97 -9.06 1.63
C ILE A 243 10.17 -9.93 2.04
N ASP A 244 11.17 -10.04 1.16
CA ASP A 244 12.39 -10.81 1.41
C ASP A 244 13.14 -10.33 2.66
N ASP A 245 13.34 -9.01 2.77
CA ASP A 245 13.99 -8.34 3.91
C ASP A 245 13.22 -8.55 5.24
N GLU A 246 11.95 -8.96 5.21
CA GLU A 246 11.17 -9.24 6.43
C GLU A 246 11.11 -10.74 6.76
N LEU A 247 11.27 -11.62 5.75
CA LEU A 247 11.10 -13.07 5.91
C LEU A 247 12.41 -13.85 6.03
N PHE A 248 13.53 -13.28 5.57
CA PHE A 248 14.84 -13.93 5.50
C PHE A 248 15.94 -13.20 6.29
N THR A 249 15.55 -12.20 7.11
CA THR A 249 16.41 -11.55 8.11
C THR A 249 16.66 -12.37 9.36
#